data_AF-A0A6J1WVA3-F1
#
_entry.id   AF-A0A6J1WVA3-F1
#
_cell.length_a   1.000
_cell.length_b   1.000
_cell.length_c   1.000
_cell.angle_alpha   90.00
_cell.angle_beta   90.00
_cell.angle_gamma   90.00
#
_symmetry.space_group_name_H-M   'P 1'
#
loop_
_entity.id
_entity.type
_entity.pdbx_description
1 polymer ?
#
loop_
_entity_poly.entity_id
_entity_poly.type
_entity_poly.pdbx_seq_one_letter_code
_entity_poly.pdbx_strand_id
1 'polypeptide(L)'
;MYLMMNEEDKKNIIQDLNLKIGGDINDLSNAYEIENELVVRRDQLQSSLHVANNLVPTKLSSAIIKAERNSTQINNLKNKSQTLKLKVESFLQKTEPLRDELNKRFTAINKLEQTLVYLKSFEKIEELSPQMKQCNDDEQLVLSYGELKEMCKQYKVGHRATYVREYVHYWHNILKDKLTKHYEDVLKLLKWPITTAAENSPPPKDVLIRFSNLTRYLFLIEEPEDMHVNTISEEVQEQDPCLPVRILLRPLKKRFTFHFTGSRQTARIDRPEWFLTQTLTWIKDHQGFVKNNVQPVADKLQLKNVKTVDEFNAGLISLAAERLHTVLGLYHTQGTKGELVDVDAAFAHAVDETLGFHRELVTITGKDGNSVLSVLTKAETFVRWLAVEKK
;
A
#
# COMPACT_ATOMS: atom_id res chain seq x y z
N MET A 1 -76.04 -43.24 53.07
CA MET A 1 -75.45 -44.18 54.03
C MET A 1 -75.10 -43.36 55.26
N TYR A 2 -75.94 -43.36 56.30
CA TYR A 2 -75.64 -42.64 57.54
C TYR A 2 -74.46 -43.36 58.19
N LEU A 3 -73.30 -42.71 58.22
CA LEU A 3 -72.18 -43.13 59.06
C LEU A 3 -72.67 -42.99 60.51
N MET A 4 -73.15 -44.08 61.10
CA MET A 4 -73.42 -44.17 62.53
C MET A 4 -72.09 -43.90 63.24
N MET A 5 -72.03 -42.80 63.98
CA MET A 5 -70.87 -42.43 64.79
C MET A 5 -70.59 -43.57 65.78
N ASN A 6 -69.35 -44.05 65.83
CA ASN A 6 -68.94 -45.14 66.70
C ASN A 6 -69.27 -44.79 68.17
N GLU A 7 -69.74 -45.75 68.96
CA GLU A 7 -70.10 -45.53 70.37
C GLU A 7 -68.89 -45.09 71.22
N GLU A 8 -67.67 -45.52 70.85
CA GLU A 8 -66.43 -45.05 71.48
C GLU A 8 -66.21 -43.54 71.23
N ASP A 9 -66.46 -43.09 70.00
CA ASP A 9 -66.30 -41.68 69.63
C ASP A 9 -67.34 -40.80 70.32
N LYS A 10 -68.60 -41.28 70.43
CA LYS A 10 -69.63 -40.59 71.24
C LYS A 10 -69.20 -40.41 72.68
N LYS A 11 -68.69 -41.48 73.29
CA LYS A 11 -68.25 -41.45 74.69
C LYS A 11 -67.11 -40.46 74.89
N ASN A 12 -66.14 -40.45 73.98
CA ASN A 12 -65.01 -39.51 74.00
C ASN A 12 -65.47 -38.06 73.80
N ILE A 13 -66.40 -37.79 72.88
CA ILE A 13 -66.95 -36.45 72.66
C ILE A 13 -67.70 -35.93 73.89
N ILE A 14 -68.54 -36.78 74.50
CA ILE A 14 -69.27 -36.41 75.73
C ILE A 14 -68.29 -36.11 76.86
N GLN A 15 -67.24 -36.92 77.01
CA GLN A 15 -66.21 -36.72 78.03
C GLN A 15 -65.44 -35.41 77.80
N ASP A 16 -65.04 -35.11 76.56
CA ASP A 16 -64.33 -33.87 76.20
C ASP A 16 -65.22 -32.62 76.37
N LEU A 17 -66.50 -32.70 76.00
CA LEU A 17 -67.48 -31.63 76.23
C LEU A 17 -67.68 -31.35 77.72
N ASN A 18 -67.86 -32.39 78.54
CA ASN A 18 -68.02 -32.22 79.99
C ASN A 18 -66.75 -31.62 80.62
N LEU A 19 -65.56 -32.00 80.14
CA LEU A 19 -64.29 -31.44 80.61
C LEU A 19 -64.13 -29.96 80.25
N LYS A 20 -64.53 -29.57 79.03
CA LYS A 20 -64.35 -28.20 78.55
C LYS A 20 -65.45 -27.24 79.02
N ILE A 21 -66.70 -27.70 79.15
CA ILE A 21 -67.82 -26.88 79.67
C ILE A 21 -67.68 -26.66 81.18
N GLY A 22 -67.18 -27.65 81.93
CA GLY A 22 -67.08 -27.59 83.39
C GLY A 22 -68.41 -27.92 84.10
N GLY A 23 -68.40 -27.84 85.44
CA GLY A 23 -69.53 -28.26 86.29
C GLY A 23 -70.31 -27.12 86.95
N ASP A 24 -69.98 -25.86 86.67
CA ASP A 24 -70.66 -24.68 87.23
C ASP A 24 -71.76 -24.19 86.28
N ILE A 25 -73.01 -24.43 86.65
CA ILE A 25 -74.20 -24.08 85.86
C ILE A 25 -74.40 -22.56 85.73
N ASN A 26 -73.74 -21.75 86.57
CA ASN A 26 -73.88 -20.29 86.55
C ASN A 26 -72.80 -19.56 85.72
N ASP A 27 -71.74 -20.25 85.26
CA ASP A 27 -70.70 -19.72 84.37
C ASP A 27 -70.54 -20.59 83.12
N LEU A 28 -71.27 -20.21 82.07
CA LEU A 28 -71.33 -20.91 80.79
C LEU A 28 -70.43 -20.28 79.72
N SER A 29 -69.48 -19.43 80.10
CA SER A 29 -68.56 -18.76 79.17
C SER A 29 -67.81 -19.76 78.27
N ASN A 30 -67.29 -20.84 78.86
CA ASN A 30 -66.61 -21.92 78.13
C ASN A 30 -67.53 -22.68 77.17
N ALA A 31 -68.82 -22.82 77.48
CA ALA A 31 -69.78 -23.44 76.57
C ALA A 31 -69.99 -22.59 75.30
N TYR A 32 -70.01 -21.27 75.47
CA TYR A 32 -70.12 -20.30 74.37
C TYR A 32 -68.84 -20.25 73.52
N GLU A 33 -67.66 -20.41 74.13
CA GLU A 33 -66.39 -20.54 73.41
C GLU A 33 -66.33 -21.82 72.58
N ILE A 34 -66.77 -22.95 73.13
CA ILE A 34 -66.84 -24.23 72.41
C ILE A 34 -67.85 -24.16 71.27
N GLU A 35 -69.02 -23.55 71.49
CA GLU A 35 -70.00 -23.34 70.41
C GLU A 35 -69.38 -22.52 69.28
N ASN A 36 -68.72 -21.41 69.59
CA ASN A 36 -68.04 -20.59 68.60
C ASN A 36 -66.91 -21.36 67.89
N GLU A 37 -66.10 -22.15 68.62
CA GLU A 37 -65.05 -22.99 68.04
C GLU A 37 -65.65 -24.02 67.07
N LEU A 38 -66.72 -24.71 67.48
CA LEU A 38 -67.40 -25.73 66.67
C LEU A 38 -68.11 -25.12 65.46
N VAL A 39 -68.71 -23.93 65.60
CA VAL A 39 -69.30 -23.18 64.48
C VAL A 39 -68.23 -22.76 63.48
N VAL A 40 -67.11 -22.18 63.95
CA VAL A 40 -65.97 -21.82 63.10
C VAL A 40 -65.41 -23.06 62.39
N ARG A 41 -65.27 -24.18 63.10
CA ARG A 41 -64.75 -25.42 62.54
C ARG A 41 -65.71 -26.07 61.55
N ARG A 42 -67.01 -26.04 61.82
CA ARG A 42 -68.06 -26.45 60.87
C ARG A 42 -67.99 -25.61 59.61
N ASP A 43 -67.92 -24.30 59.74
CA ASP A 43 -67.90 -23.38 58.60
C ASP A 43 -66.61 -23.55 57.77
N GLN A 44 -65.46 -23.79 58.43
CA GLN A 44 -64.20 -24.15 57.77
C GLN A 44 -64.27 -25.48 57.03
N LEU A 45 -64.85 -26.52 57.64
CA LEU A 45 -65.02 -27.83 57.01
C LEU A 45 -66.00 -27.75 55.85
N GLN A 46 -67.11 -27.02 56.00
CA GLN A 46 -68.11 -26.82 54.95
C GLN A 46 -67.54 -26.01 53.77
N SER A 47 -66.74 -24.98 54.05
CA SER A 47 -66.00 -24.23 53.03
C SER A 47 -64.98 -25.12 52.30
N SER A 48 -64.20 -25.91 53.05
CA SER A 48 -63.22 -26.86 52.48
C SER A 48 -63.90 -27.94 51.63
N LEU A 49 -65.05 -28.46 52.08
CA LEU A 49 -65.85 -29.43 51.35
C LEU A 49 -66.45 -28.81 50.08
N HIS A 50 -66.94 -27.57 50.13
CA HIS A 50 -67.39 -26.84 48.96
C HIS A 50 -66.26 -26.62 47.94
N VAL A 51 -65.07 -26.24 48.39
CA VAL A 51 -63.89 -26.09 47.53
C VAL A 51 -63.49 -27.42 46.88
N ALA A 52 -63.42 -28.49 47.68
CA ALA A 52 -63.02 -29.81 47.21
C ALA A 52 -64.06 -30.45 46.27
N ASN A 53 -65.35 -30.28 46.54
CA ASN A 53 -66.42 -30.96 45.82
C ASN A 53 -66.93 -30.18 44.59
N ASN A 54 -66.89 -28.84 44.64
CA ASN A 54 -67.42 -28.00 43.57
C ASN A 54 -66.34 -27.29 42.77
N LEU A 55 -65.35 -26.66 43.42
CA LEU A 55 -64.37 -25.79 42.74
C LEU A 55 -63.19 -26.55 42.13
N VAL A 56 -62.67 -27.57 42.79
CA VAL A 56 -61.53 -28.35 42.27
C VAL A 56 -61.92 -29.17 41.04
N PRO A 57 -63.05 -29.92 41.02
CA PRO A 57 -63.45 -30.71 39.84
C PRO A 57 -63.83 -29.84 38.64
N THR A 58 -64.49 -28.69 38.86
CA THR A 58 -64.82 -27.75 37.78
C THR A 58 -63.57 -27.08 37.22
N LYS A 59 -62.62 -26.64 38.06
CA LYS A 59 -61.34 -26.11 37.58
C LYS A 59 -60.53 -27.18 36.83
N LEU A 60 -60.45 -28.40 37.36
CA LEU A 60 -59.74 -29.51 36.73
C LEU A 60 -60.37 -29.87 35.38
N SER A 61 -61.69 -30.00 35.31
CA SER A 61 -62.44 -30.22 34.06
C SER A 61 -62.21 -29.08 33.07
N SER A 62 -62.26 -27.82 33.50
CA SER A 62 -61.97 -26.67 32.64
C SER A 62 -60.53 -26.64 32.13
N ALA A 63 -59.56 -27.09 32.94
CA ALA A 63 -58.16 -27.17 32.57
C ALA A 63 -57.91 -28.30 31.57
N ILE A 64 -58.57 -29.46 31.75
CA ILE A 64 -58.53 -30.58 30.80
C ILE A 64 -59.12 -30.15 29.45
N ILE A 65 -60.29 -29.53 29.43
CA ILE A 65 -60.91 -29.02 28.19
C ILE A 65 -60.00 -27.99 27.50
N LYS A 66 -59.33 -27.11 28.26
CA LYS A 66 -58.34 -26.17 27.70
C LYS A 66 -57.12 -26.89 27.14
N ALA A 67 -56.60 -27.90 27.83
CA ALA A 67 -55.47 -28.70 27.38
C ALA A 67 -55.80 -29.48 26.10
N GLU A 68 -57.00 -30.06 25.99
CA GLU A 68 -57.50 -30.72 24.79
C GLU A 68 -57.66 -29.75 23.61
N ARG A 69 -58.23 -28.56 23.86
CA ARG A 69 -58.32 -27.51 22.84
C ARG A 69 -56.94 -27.07 22.35
N ASN A 70 -56.00 -26.85 23.28
CA ASN A 70 -54.62 -26.49 22.93
C ASN A 70 -53.93 -27.60 22.15
N SER A 71 -54.11 -28.86 22.54
CA SER A 71 -53.56 -30.02 21.83
C SER A 71 -54.10 -30.11 20.40
N THR A 72 -55.41 -29.91 20.23
CA THR A 72 -56.05 -29.84 18.91
C THR A 72 -55.50 -28.68 18.07
N GLN A 73 -55.30 -27.52 18.68
CA GLN A 73 -54.76 -26.33 18.01
C GLN A 73 -53.29 -26.51 17.60
N ILE A 74 -52.47 -27.12 18.45
CA ILE A 74 -51.07 -27.48 18.15
C ILE A 74 -51.02 -28.46 16.98
N ASN A 75 -51.87 -29.49 16.96
CA ASN A 75 -51.93 -30.43 15.85
C ASN A 75 -52.37 -29.74 14.54
N ASN A 76 -53.32 -28.82 14.60
CA ASN A 76 -53.73 -28.05 13.43
C ASN A 76 -52.60 -27.14 12.91
N LEU A 77 -51.89 -26.45 13.80
CA LEU A 77 -50.70 -25.65 13.44
C LEU A 77 -49.58 -26.51 12.84
N LYS A 78 -49.33 -27.69 13.41
CA LYS A 78 -48.35 -28.65 12.87
C LYS A 78 -48.72 -29.07 11.44
N ASN A 79 -49.98 -29.41 11.19
CA ASN A 79 -50.46 -29.77 9.86
C ASN A 79 -50.36 -28.60 8.86
N LYS A 80 -50.70 -27.38 9.29
CA LYS A 80 -50.54 -26.17 8.47
C LYS A 80 -49.08 -25.88 8.14
N SER A 81 -48.18 -26.01 9.12
CA SER A 81 -46.73 -25.84 8.94
C SER A 81 -46.19 -26.86 7.93
N GLN A 82 -46.57 -28.13 8.06
CA GLN A 82 -46.12 -29.18 7.16
C GLN A 82 -46.65 -28.99 5.73
N THR A 83 -47.91 -28.56 5.61
CA THR A 83 -48.50 -28.19 4.30
C THR A 83 -47.77 -27.01 3.67
N LEU A 84 -47.44 -25.97 4.45
CA LEU A 84 -46.69 -24.82 3.96
C LEU A 84 -45.29 -25.23 3.50
N LYS A 85 -44.60 -26.09 4.26
CA LYS A 85 -43.27 -26.60 3.89
C LYS A 85 -43.29 -27.30 2.53
N LEU A 86 -44.25 -28.20 2.32
CA LEU A 86 -44.42 -28.89 1.03
C LEU A 86 -44.72 -27.91 -0.11
N LYS A 87 -45.52 -26.87 0.14
CA LYS A 87 -45.79 -25.82 -0.87
C LYS A 87 -44.54 -25.02 -1.21
N VAL A 88 -43.71 -24.67 -0.23
CA VAL A 88 -42.44 -23.96 -0.44
C VAL A 88 -41.45 -24.83 -1.21
N GLU A 89 -41.28 -26.10 -0.83
CA GLU A 89 -40.40 -27.03 -1.54
C GLU A 89 -40.85 -27.22 -2.99
N SER A 90 -42.16 -27.40 -3.23
CA SER A 90 -42.71 -27.49 -4.58
C SER A 90 -42.50 -26.20 -5.38
N PHE A 91 -42.68 -25.04 -4.76
CA PHE A 91 -42.44 -23.76 -5.41
C PHE A 91 -40.98 -23.60 -5.80
N LEU A 92 -40.03 -23.87 -4.89
CA LEU A 92 -38.60 -23.81 -5.15
C LEU A 92 -38.20 -24.73 -6.31
N GLN A 93 -38.64 -25.99 -6.28
CA GLN A 93 -38.39 -26.94 -7.38
C GLN A 93 -38.95 -26.46 -8.72
N LYS A 94 -40.15 -25.85 -8.74
CA LYS A 94 -40.75 -25.29 -9.96
C LYS A 94 -40.00 -24.06 -10.47
N THR A 95 -39.41 -23.26 -9.58
CA THR A 95 -38.66 -22.06 -9.94
C THR A 95 -37.19 -22.33 -10.27
N GLU A 96 -36.62 -23.47 -9.88
CA GLU A 96 -35.20 -23.80 -10.11
C GLU A 96 -34.81 -23.72 -11.60
N PRO A 97 -35.58 -24.26 -12.57
CA PRO A 97 -35.22 -24.16 -13.99
C PRO A 97 -35.15 -22.71 -14.50
N LEU A 98 -36.02 -21.83 -14.01
CA LEU A 98 -35.99 -20.41 -14.34
C LEU A 98 -34.75 -19.74 -13.74
N ARG A 99 -34.40 -20.08 -12.49
CA ARG A 99 -33.20 -19.58 -11.83
C ARG A 99 -31.94 -20.00 -12.58
N ASP A 100 -31.85 -21.26 -13.00
CA ASP A 100 -30.73 -21.77 -13.79
C ASP A 100 -30.61 -21.06 -15.14
N GLU A 101 -31.72 -20.85 -15.83
CA GLU A 101 -31.74 -20.13 -17.11
C GLU A 101 -31.31 -18.66 -16.94
N LEU A 102 -31.78 -17.99 -15.88
CA LEU A 102 -31.35 -16.63 -15.54
C LEU A 102 -29.86 -16.57 -15.21
N ASN A 103 -29.34 -17.51 -14.41
CA ASN A 103 -27.92 -17.58 -14.08
C ASN A 103 -27.05 -17.78 -15.32
N LYS A 104 -27.49 -18.63 -16.26
CA LYS A 104 -26.81 -18.80 -17.56
C LYS A 104 -26.76 -17.49 -18.34
N ARG A 105 -27.88 -16.75 -18.40
CA ARG A 105 -27.96 -15.45 -19.08
C ARG A 105 -27.08 -14.40 -18.41
N PHE A 106 -27.10 -14.28 -17.08
CA PHE A 106 -26.23 -13.36 -16.35
C PHE A 106 -24.75 -13.69 -16.56
N THR A 107 -24.39 -14.97 -16.59
CA THR A 107 -23.01 -15.40 -16.88
C THR A 107 -22.60 -15.02 -18.30
N ALA A 108 -23.50 -15.21 -19.28
CA ALA A 108 -23.24 -14.82 -20.67
C ALA A 108 -23.10 -13.30 -20.83
N ILE A 109 -23.97 -12.51 -20.19
CA ILE A 109 -23.90 -11.05 -20.17
C ILE A 109 -22.57 -10.59 -19.58
N ASN A 110 -22.19 -11.10 -18.40
CA ASN A 110 -20.92 -10.76 -17.77
C ASN A 110 -19.72 -11.10 -18.67
N LYS A 111 -19.74 -12.22 -19.39
CA LYS A 111 -18.68 -12.58 -20.35
C LYS A 111 -18.63 -11.60 -21.54
N LEU A 112 -19.78 -11.18 -22.05
CA LEU A 112 -19.86 -10.19 -23.13
C LEU A 112 -19.36 -8.81 -22.65
N GLU A 113 -19.73 -8.39 -21.44
CA GLU A 113 -19.24 -7.14 -20.85
C GLU A 113 -17.72 -7.15 -20.67
N GLN A 114 -17.15 -8.27 -20.19
CA GLN A 114 -15.69 -8.43 -20.09
C GLN A 114 -15.01 -8.36 -21.46
N THR A 115 -15.61 -8.98 -22.47
CA THR A 115 -15.11 -8.93 -23.86
C THR A 115 -15.19 -7.51 -24.42
N LEU A 116 -16.27 -6.78 -24.14
CA LEU A 116 -16.42 -5.39 -24.57
C LEU A 116 -15.37 -4.48 -23.92
N VAL A 117 -15.15 -4.59 -22.62
CA VAL A 117 -14.10 -3.84 -21.91
C VAL A 117 -12.71 -4.19 -22.45
N TYR A 118 -12.49 -5.46 -22.80
CA TYR A 118 -11.26 -5.89 -23.47
C TYR A 118 -11.08 -5.18 -24.82
N LEU A 119 -12.06 -5.24 -25.72
CA LEU A 119 -11.95 -4.63 -27.05
C LEU A 119 -11.84 -3.10 -27.01
N LYS A 120 -12.60 -2.44 -26.12
CA LYS A 120 -12.51 -0.98 -25.91
C LYS A 120 -11.11 -0.51 -25.50
N SER A 121 -10.33 -1.38 -24.84
CA SER A 121 -8.94 -1.03 -24.49
C SER A 121 -8.03 -0.93 -25.72
N PHE A 122 -8.28 -1.73 -26.76
CA PHE A 122 -7.53 -1.66 -28.03
C PHE A 122 -7.98 -0.46 -28.84
N GLU A 123 -9.30 -0.27 -28.98
CA GLU A 123 -9.89 0.90 -29.64
C GLU A 123 -9.34 2.20 -29.05
N LYS A 124 -9.30 2.32 -27.72
CA LYS A 124 -8.72 3.51 -27.05
C LYS A 124 -7.25 3.76 -27.43
N ILE A 125 -6.42 2.72 -27.57
CA ILE A 125 -5.01 2.87 -27.97
C ILE A 125 -4.92 3.24 -29.47
N GLU A 126 -5.77 2.64 -30.30
CA GLU A 126 -5.86 2.94 -31.73
C GLU A 126 -6.37 4.36 -31.99
N GLU A 127 -7.14 4.95 -31.08
CA GLU A 127 -7.53 6.37 -31.12
C GLU A 127 -6.45 7.31 -30.58
N LEU A 128 -5.84 6.97 -29.44
CA LEU A 128 -4.81 7.80 -28.80
C LEU A 128 -3.56 7.91 -29.67
N SER A 129 -3.10 6.83 -30.29
CA SER A 129 -1.83 6.82 -31.04
C SER A 129 -1.84 7.79 -32.23
N PRO A 130 -2.83 7.81 -33.13
CA PRO A 130 -2.94 8.83 -34.19
C PRO A 130 -3.05 10.26 -33.65
N GLN A 131 -3.82 10.48 -32.57
CA GLN A 131 -3.95 11.81 -31.95
C GLN A 131 -2.60 12.30 -31.43
N MET A 132 -1.85 11.43 -30.75
CA MET A 132 -0.49 11.73 -30.30
C MET A 132 0.47 11.95 -31.47
N LYS A 133 0.34 11.24 -32.60
CA LYS A 133 1.19 11.47 -33.78
C LYS A 133 0.98 12.84 -34.40
N GLN A 134 -0.25 13.36 -34.37
CA GLN A 134 -0.60 14.64 -34.98
C GLN A 134 -0.46 15.82 -34.01
N CYS A 135 -0.33 15.56 -32.71
CA CYS A 135 -0.23 16.60 -31.69
C CYS A 135 1.19 17.19 -31.61
N ASN A 136 1.30 18.50 -31.76
CA ASN A 136 2.57 19.23 -31.61
C ASN A 136 2.79 19.77 -30.19
N ASP A 137 1.73 19.90 -29.39
CA ASP A 137 1.77 20.45 -28.05
C ASP A 137 2.34 19.43 -27.05
N ASP A 138 3.41 19.80 -26.36
CA ASP A 138 4.11 18.91 -25.43
C ASP A 138 3.25 18.55 -24.21
N GLU A 139 2.39 19.46 -23.74
CA GLU A 139 1.54 19.21 -22.58
C GLU A 139 0.45 18.18 -22.90
N GLN A 140 -0.25 18.36 -24.02
CA GLN A 140 -1.27 17.41 -24.47
C GLN A 140 -0.68 16.03 -24.72
N LEU A 141 0.51 15.95 -25.33
CA LEU A 141 1.23 14.69 -25.52
C LEU A 141 1.55 13.97 -24.20
N VAL A 142 2.01 14.71 -23.20
CA VAL A 142 2.32 14.16 -21.88
C VAL A 142 1.04 13.70 -21.16
N LEU A 143 -0.07 14.41 -21.33
CA LEU A 143 -1.38 14.00 -20.80
C LEU A 143 -1.86 12.69 -21.45
N SER A 144 -1.84 12.59 -22.77
CA SER A 144 -2.20 11.35 -23.49
C SER A 144 -1.30 10.18 -23.11
N TYR A 145 0.00 10.44 -22.93
CA TYR A 145 0.93 9.43 -22.41
C TYR A 145 0.59 9.00 -20.97
N GLY A 146 0.16 9.96 -20.13
CA GLY A 146 -0.37 9.69 -18.80
C GLY A 146 -1.55 8.72 -18.82
N GLU A 147 -2.46 8.82 -19.80
CA GLU A 147 -3.55 7.86 -19.98
C GLU A 147 -3.04 6.45 -20.31
N LEU A 148 -2.04 6.33 -21.17
CA LEU A 148 -1.43 5.04 -21.49
C LEU A 148 -0.74 4.42 -20.25
N LYS A 149 -0.05 5.24 -19.44
CA LYS A 149 0.52 4.80 -18.16
C LYS A 149 -0.54 4.33 -17.18
N GLU A 150 -1.68 4.99 -17.11
CA GLU A 150 -2.79 4.56 -16.24
C GLU A 150 -3.40 3.24 -16.73
N MET A 151 -3.54 3.05 -18.05
CA MET A 151 -3.94 1.76 -18.62
C MET A 151 -2.95 0.64 -18.26
N CYS A 152 -1.64 0.90 -18.26
CA CYS A 152 -0.64 -0.06 -17.78
C CYS A 152 -0.78 -0.39 -16.29
N LYS A 153 -1.23 0.55 -15.47
CA LYS A 153 -1.53 0.27 -14.05
C LYS A 153 -2.78 -0.58 -13.90
N GLN A 154 -3.81 -0.34 -14.69
CA GLN A 154 -5.06 -1.10 -14.66
C GLN A 154 -4.88 -2.52 -15.22
N TYR A 155 -4.06 -2.69 -16.25
CA TYR A 155 -3.89 -3.97 -16.96
C TYR A 155 -2.55 -4.62 -16.61
N LYS A 156 -2.57 -5.59 -15.69
CA LYS A 156 -1.34 -6.22 -15.18
C LYS A 156 -0.87 -7.46 -15.94
N VAL A 157 -1.78 -8.25 -16.50
CA VAL A 157 -1.46 -9.56 -17.10
C VAL A 157 -2.23 -9.82 -18.40
N GLY A 158 -1.72 -10.77 -19.19
CA GLY A 158 -2.32 -11.21 -20.45
C GLY A 158 -2.05 -10.30 -21.64
N HIS A 159 -2.66 -10.62 -22.79
CA HIS A 159 -2.41 -9.94 -24.07
C HIS A 159 -2.68 -8.43 -24.03
N ARG A 160 -3.74 -8.00 -23.35
CA ARG A 160 -4.06 -6.58 -23.16
C ARG A 160 -2.94 -5.83 -22.45
N ALA A 161 -2.39 -6.38 -21.37
CA ALA A 161 -1.29 -5.76 -20.64
C ALA A 161 -0.02 -5.68 -21.47
N THR A 162 0.29 -6.72 -22.27
CA THR A 162 1.43 -6.70 -23.20
C THR A 162 1.24 -5.63 -24.27
N TYR A 163 0.08 -5.58 -24.91
CA TYR A 163 -0.22 -4.59 -25.95
C TYR A 163 -0.12 -3.15 -25.45
N VAL A 164 -0.69 -2.83 -24.28
CA VAL A 164 -0.57 -1.48 -23.69
C VAL A 164 0.88 -1.15 -23.36
N ARG A 165 1.65 -2.11 -22.80
CA ARG A 165 3.07 -1.92 -22.48
C ARG A 165 3.93 -1.64 -23.70
N GLU A 166 3.69 -2.33 -24.81
CA GLU A 166 4.38 -2.08 -26.09
C GLU A 166 4.15 -0.65 -26.57
N TYR A 167 2.90 -0.17 -26.52
CA TYR A 167 2.57 1.20 -26.91
C TYR A 167 3.08 2.26 -25.93
N VAL A 168 3.07 1.98 -24.63
CA VAL A 168 3.70 2.85 -23.62
C VAL A 168 5.19 2.96 -23.89
N HIS A 169 5.89 1.86 -24.15
CA HIS A 169 7.31 1.90 -24.43
C HIS A 169 7.62 2.62 -25.75
N TYR A 170 6.84 2.35 -26.80
CA TYR A 170 6.93 3.05 -28.09
C TYR A 170 6.79 4.57 -27.92
N TRP A 171 5.74 5.02 -27.23
CA TRP A 171 5.48 6.45 -27.02
C TRP A 171 6.47 7.09 -26.05
N HIS A 172 6.94 6.35 -25.05
CA HIS A 172 8.00 6.83 -24.17
C HIS A 172 9.25 7.21 -24.96
N ASN A 173 9.73 6.35 -25.84
CA ASN A 173 10.92 6.62 -26.65
C ASN A 173 10.75 7.87 -27.52
N ILE A 174 9.59 8.02 -28.17
CA ILE A 174 9.29 9.20 -29.00
C ILE A 174 9.26 10.49 -28.17
N LEU A 175 8.54 10.48 -27.04
CA LEU A 175 8.40 11.65 -26.19
C LEU A 175 9.71 12.01 -25.50
N LYS A 176 10.45 11.02 -25.02
CA LYS A 176 11.78 11.19 -24.44
C LYS A 176 12.69 11.88 -25.43
N ASP A 177 12.75 11.43 -26.68
CA ASP A 177 13.59 12.05 -27.71
C ASP A 177 13.15 13.49 -28.03
N LYS A 178 11.84 13.73 -28.20
CA LYS A 178 11.30 15.06 -28.49
C LYS A 178 11.57 16.05 -27.35
N LEU A 179 11.17 15.69 -26.13
CA LEU A 179 11.31 16.54 -24.94
C LEU A 179 12.78 16.76 -24.59
N THR A 180 13.64 15.76 -24.79
CA THR A 180 15.09 15.91 -24.62
C THR A 180 15.65 16.98 -25.55
N LYS A 181 15.28 16.98 -26.84
CA LYS A 181 15.73 18.02 -27.79
C LYS A 181 15.25 19.41 -27.36
N HIS A 182 13.97 19.54 -27.00
CA HIS A 182 13.41 20.80 -26.51
C HIS A 182 14.11 21.27 -25.23
N TYR A 183 14.43 20.35 -24.33
CA TYR A 183 15.16 20.64 -23.10
C TYR A 183 16.59 21.10 -23.38
N GLU A 184 17.31 20.41 -24.26
CA GLU A 184 18.66 20.79 -24.69
C GLU A 184 18.68 22.17 -25.37
N ASP A 185 17.66 22.53 -26.13
CA ASP A 185 17.54 23.88 -26.71
C ASP A 185 17.33 24.95 -25.65
N VAL A 186 16.52 24.68 -24.62
CA VAL A 186 16.36 25.59 -23.48
C VAL A 186 17.64 25.67 -22.64
N LEU A 187 18.37 24.56 -22.48
CA LEU A 187 19.66 24.54 -21.79
C LEU A 187 20.70 25.43 -22.49
N LYS A 188 20.71 25.48 -23.83
CA LYS A 188 21.57 26.43 -24.58
C LYS A 188 21.23 27.89 -24.25
N LEU A 189 19.94 28.23 -24.16
CA LEU A 189 19.50 29.58 -23.78
C LEU A 189 19.86 29.93 -22.34
N LEU A 190 19.85 28.93 -21.45
CA LEU A 190 20.31 29.04 -20.06
C LEU A 190 21.84 29.02 -19.93
N LYS A 191 22.57 28.87 -21.05
CA LYS A 191 24.03 28.72 -21.08
C LYS A 191 24.52 27.58 -20.17
N TRP A 192 23.77 26.48 -20.14
CA TRP A 192 24.17 25.27 -19.42
C TRP A 192 25.12 24.41 -20.26
N PRO A 193 26.20 23.84 -19.69
CA PRO A 193 26.68 24.02 -18.31
C PRO A 193 27.29 25.40 -18.07
N ILE A 194 27.25 25.85 -16.82
CA ILE A 194 27.75 27.16 -16.39
C ILE A 194 29.29 27.14 -16.52
N THR A 195 29.84 27.99 -17.40
CA THR A 195 31.28 27.99 -17.72
C THR A 195 32.09 29.02 -16.95
N THR A 196 31.49 30.11 -16.45
CA THR A 196 32.13 31.14 -15.60
C THR A 196 31.08 32.03 -14.93
N ALA A 197 31.26 32.37 -13.66
CA ALA A 197 30.37 33.21 -12.84
C ALA A 197 30.25 34.70 -13.26
N ALA A 198 30.80 35.08 -14.42
CA ALA A 198 30.96 36.47 -14.85
C ALA A 198 29.88 36.95 -15.86
N GLU A 199 28.92 36.11 -16.25
CA GLU A 199 27.80 36.48 -17.13
C GLU A 199 26.46 36.44 -16.39
N ASN A 200 26.37 37.13 -15.24
CA ASN A 200 25.20 37.15 -14.35
C ASN A 200 24.07 38.07 -14.84
N SER A 201 23.62 37.89 -16.09
CA SER A 201 22.25 38.30 -16.41
C SER A 201 21.34 37.14 -16.03
N PRO A 202 20.38 37.32 -15.09
CA PRO A 202 19.44 36.26 -14.77
C PRO A 202 18.73 35.83 -16.06
N PRO A 203 18.55 34.53 -16.31
CA PRO A 203 17.88 34.07 -17.50
C PRO A 203 16.47 34.67 -17.59
N PRO A 204 15.99 34.99 -18.80
CA PRO A 204 14.65 35.53 -18.98
C PRO A 204 13.59 34.66 -18.31
N LYS A 205 12.57 35.30 -17.72
CA LYS A 205 11.51 34.58 -16.95
C LYS A 205 10.78 33.56 -17.81
N ASP A 206 10.54 33.86 -19.08
CA ASP A 206 9.91 32.97 -20.05
C ASP A 206 10.76 31.70 -20.31
N VAL A 207 12.09 31.84 -20.38
CA VAL A 207 13.01 30.70 -20.54
C VAL A 207 12.97 29.80 -19.30
N LEU A 208 12.94 30.38 -18.09
CA LEU A 208 12.83 29.63 -16.84
C LEU A 208 11.47 28.92 -16.70
N ILE A 209 10.37 29.56 -17.11
CA ILE A 209 9.04 28.93 -17.14
C ILE A 209 9.05 27.74 -18.11
N ARG A 210 9.60 27.92 -19.32
CA ARG A 210 9.73 26.85 -20.31
C ARG A 210 10.59 25.70 -19.79
N PHE A 211 11.72 26.00 -19.15
CA PHE A 211 12.57 25.02 -18.49
C PHE A 211 11.82 24.24 -17.41
N SER A 212 11.06 24.93 -16.55
CA SER A 212 10.27 24.30 -15.50
C SER A 212 9.19 23.38 -16.07
N ASN A 213 8.52 23.79 -17.15
CA ASN A 213 7.49 22.97 -17.81
C ASN A 213 8.10 21.72 -18.45
N LEU A 214 9.20 21.85 -19.18
CA LEU A 214 9.89 20.71 -19.77
C LEU A 214 10.46 19.77 -18.69
N THR A 215 10.99 20.31 -17.60
CA THR A 215 11.41 19.51 -16.43
C THR A 215 10.23 18.70 -15.88
N ARG A 216 9.07 19.33 -15.74
CA ARG A 216 7.83 18.65 -15.30
C ARG A 216 7.44 17.54 -16.27
N TYR A 217 7.46 17.80 -17.58
CA TYR A 217 7.12 16.79 -18.58
C TYR A 217 8.08 15.59 -18.53
N LEU A 218 9.38 15.84 -18.41
CA LEU A 218 10.39 14.78 -18.29
C LEU A 218 10.17 13.88 -17.07
N PHE A 219 9.78 14.45 -15.92
CA PHE A 219 9.38 13.64 -14.75
C PHE A 219 8.12 12.82 -15.00
N LEU A 220 7.11 13.39 -15.66
CA LEU A 220 5.84 12.70 -15.89
C LEU A 220 5.98 11.53 -16.87
N ILE A 221 6.90 11.64 -17.84
CA ILE A 221 7.13 10.57 -18.82
C ILE A 221 8.06 9.46 -18.34
N GLU A 222 8.70 9.61 -17.18
CA GLU A 222 9.62 8.61 -16.62
C GLU A 222 8.97 7.23 -16.51
N GLU A 223 9.66 6.19 -17.00
CA GLU A 223 9.16 4.81 -16.95
C GLU A 223 9.16 4.27 -15.51
N PRO A 224 8.17 3.45 -15.12
CA PRO A 224 8.18 2.78 -13.81
C PRO A 224 9.38 1.84 -13.68
N GLU A 225 9.94 1.72 -12.46
CA GLU A 225 11.07 0.83 -12.15
C GLU A 225 10.84 -0.62 -12.61
N ASP A 226 9.59 -1.09 -12.58
CA ASP A 226 9.15 -2.43 -13.01
C ASP A 226 9.40 -2.74 -14.50
N MET A 227 9.65 -1.70 -15.31
CA MET A 227 9.93 -1.79 -16.74
C MET A 227 11.42 -1.70 -17.05
N HIS A 228 12.27 -1.42 -16.04
CA HIS A 228 13.71 -1.50 -16.17
C HIS A 228 14.13 -2.97 -16.09
N VAL A 229 14.67 -3.49 -17.20
CA VAL A 229 15.33 -4.80 -17.22
C VAL A 229 16.59 -4.66 -16.38
N ASN A 230 16.51 -5.01 -15.10
CA ASN A 230 17.67 -5.09 -14.21
C ASN A 230 18.65 -6.10 -14.83
N THR A 231 19.67 -5.58 -15.51
CA THR A 231 20.79 -6.38 -15.96
C THR A 231 21.65 -6.59 -14.72
N ILE A 232 21.67 -7.83 -14.26
CA ILE A 232 22.26 -8.31 -13.01
C ILE A 232 23.69 -7.76 -12.83
N SER A 233 23.92 -7.05 -11.73
CA SER A 233 25.19 -6.95 -11.00
C SER A 233 24.88 -6.39 -9.60
N GLU A 234 24.88 -7.26 -8.61
CA GLU A 234 24.47 -6.98 -7.20
C GLU A 234 25.55 -6.24 -6.37
N GLU A 235 26.54 -5.60 -7.00
CA GLU A 235 27.57 -4.84 -6.29
C GLU A 235 27.48 -3.36 -6.68
N VAL A 236 26.84 -2.58 -5.80
CA VAL A 236 26.58 -1.13 -5.91
C VAL A 236 25.58 -0.78 -7.01
N GLN A 237 24.29 -0.95 -6.71
CA GLN A 237 23.19 -0.47 -7.55
C GLN A 237 23.15 1.08 -7.45
N GLU A 238 24.03 1.77 -8.17
CA GLU A 238 23.85 3.19 -8.46
C GLU A 238 22.55 3.30 -9.27
N GLN A 239 21.46 3.69 -8.61
CA GLN A 239 20.20 3.95 -9.30
C GLN A 239 20.46 4.99 -10.39
N ASP A 240 20.02 4.65 -11.61
CA ASP A 240 20.11 5.55 -12.75
C ASP A 240 19.38 6.86 -12.38
N PRO A 241 20.02 8.04 -12.53
CA PRO A 241 19.41 9.29 -12.10
C PRO A 241 18.13 9.56 -12.89
N CYS A 242 17.23 10.37 -12.35
CA CYS A 242 15.99 10.71 -13.03
C CYS A 242 16.25 11.39 -14.38
N LEU A 243 15.30 11.29 -15.31
CA LEU A 243 15.45 11.72 -16.69
C LEU A 243 15.93 13.19 -16.84
N PRO A 244 15.39 14.18 -16.13
CA PRO A 244 15.92 15.56 -16.18
C PRO A 244 17.39 15.64 -15.79
N VAL A 245 17.78 14.97 -14.70
CA VAL A 245 19.16 14.97 -14.18
C VAL A 245 20.10 14.27 -15.16
N ARG A 246 19.68 13.16 -15.76
CA ARG A 246 20.44 12.48 -16.82
C ARG A 246 20.79 13.41 -17.97
N ILE A 247 19.83 14.22 -18.42
CA ILE A 247 20.06 15.15 -19.53
C ILE A 247 20.99 16.28 -19.09
N LEU A 248 20.82 16.83 -17.89
CA LEU A 248 21.70 17.86 -17.32
C LEU A 248 23.16 17.40 -17.21
N LEU A 249 23.38 16.12 -16.90
CA LEU A 249 24.72 15.53 -16.79
C LEU A 249 25.40 15.33 -18.16
N ARG A 250 24.67 15.12 -19.26
CA ARG A 250 25.25 14.80 -20.58
C ARG A 250 26.39 15.74 -21.03
N PRO A 251 26.22 17.08 -21.05
CA PRO A 251 27.30 17.96 -21.48
C PRO A 251 28.52 17.92 -20.56
N LEU A 252 28.32 17.71 -19.25
CA LEU A 252 29.41 17.55 -18.28
C LEU A 252 30.13 16.21 -18.47
N LYS A 253 29.40 15.10 -18.68
CA LYS A 253 29.95 13.79 -19.05
C LYS A 253 30.82 13.90 -20.30
N LYS A 254 30.29 14.52 -21.37
CA LYS A 254 31.02 14.72 -22.62
C LYS A 254 32.31 15.52 -22.41
N ARG A 255 32.24 16.61 -21.62
CA ARG A 255 33.41 17.44 -21.29
C ARG A 255 34.43 16.66 -20.46
N PHE A 256 33.97 15.89 -19.47
CA PHE A 256 34.83 15.04 -18.64
C PHE A 256 35.60 14.04 -19.48
N THR A 257 34.89 13.25 -20.29
CA THR A 257 35.49 12.27 -21.20
C THR A 257 36.49 12.95 -22.13
N PHE A 258 36.13 14.08 -22.73
CA PHE A 258 37.00 14.80 -23.65
C PHE A 258 38.33 15.24 -23.02
N HIS A 259 38.33 15.74 -21.77
CA HIS A 259 39.53 16.27 -21.12
C HIS A 259 40.34 15.21 -20.36
N PHE A 260 39.68 14.26 -19.71
CA PHE A 260 40.31 13.36 -18.75
C PHE A 260 40.45 11.92 -19.26
N THR A 261 40.03 11.64 -20.48
CA THR A 261 40.24 10.34 -21.13
C THR A 261 40.99 10.47 -22.46
N GLY A 262 41.67 9.40 -22.88
CA GLY A 262 42.44 9.37 -24.12
C GLY A 262 43.86 9.95 -23.99
N SER A 263 44.39 10.49 -25.09
CA SER A 263 45.80 10.90 -25.24
C SER A 263 46.07 12.39 -25.00
N ARG A 264 45.10 13.12 -24.45
CA ARG A 264 45.28 14.56 -24.17
C ARG A 264 46.27 14.79 -23.03
N GLN A 265 46.93 15.95 -23.06
CA GLN A 265 47.79 16.38 -21.96
C GLN A 265 47.06 16.39 -20.62
N THR A 266 45.77 16.71 -20.58
CA THR A 266 44.93 16.74 -19.37
C THR A 266 44.49 15.36 -18.88
N ALA A 267 44.73 14.28 -19.63
CA ALA A 267 44.39 12.90 -19.25
C ALA A 267 45.54 12.18 -18.53
N ARG A 268 46.49 12.95 -18.00
CA ARG A 268 47.64 12.44 -17.24
C ARG A 268 47.19 11.62 -16.04
N ILE A 269 47.71 10.40 -15.98
CA ILE A 269 47.41 9.48 -14.87
C ILE A 269 48.10 9.92 -13.59
N ASP A 270 49.31 10.51 -13.70
CA ASP A 270 50.12 10.99 -12.59
C ASP A 270 49.59 12.26 -11.91
N ARG A 271 48.54 12.89 -12.47
CA ARG A 271 47.91 14.11 -11.96
C ARG A 271 46.41 13.91 -11.72
N PRO A 272 46.02 12.99 -10.81
CA PRO A 272 44.61 12.71 -10.52
C PRO A 272 43.87 13.92 -9.97
N GLU A 273 44.58 14.87 -9.35
CA GLU A 273 44.01 16.10 -8.81
C GLU A 273 43.26 16.93 -9.87
N TRP A 274 43.61 16.81 -11.16
CA TRP A 274 42.96 17.57 -12.23
C TRP A 274 41.51 17.18 -12.44
N PHE A 275 41.22 15.89 -12.57
CA PHE A 275 39.84 15.45 -12.77
C PHE A 275 39.04 15.52 -11.45
N LEU A 276 39.67 15.27 -10.31
CA LEU A 276 39.05 15.38 -8.99
C LEU A 276 38.63 16.84 -8.69
N THR A 277 39.55 17.79 -8.88
CA THR A 277 39.27 19.23 -8.67
C THR A 277 38.21 19.74 -9.64
N GLN A 278 38.25 19.29 -10.90
CA GLN A 278 37.26 19.71 -11.89
C GLN A 278 35.86 19.20 -11.53
N THR A 279 35.74 17.98 -11.02
CA THR A 279 34.48 17.43 -10.51
C THR A 279 33.95 18.24 -9.33
N LEU A 280 34.79 18.59 -8.35
CA LEU A 280 34.40 19.46 -7.23
C LEU A 280 33.90 20.82 -7.72
N THR A 281 34.62 21.43 -8.66
CA THR A 281 34.24 22.71 -9.26
C THR A 281 32.87 22.63 -9.92
N TRP A 282 32.60 21.60 -10.73
CA TRP A 282 31.29 21.45 -11.36
C TRP A 282 30.16 21.22 -10.35
N ILE A 283 30.39 20.45 -9.29
CA ILE A 283 29.41 20.28 -8.21
C ILE A 283 29.12 21.64 -7.57
N LYS A 284 30.15 22.39 -7.16
CA LYS A 284 30.03 23.72 -6.54
C LYS A 284 29.24 24.69 -7.43
N ASP A 285 29.55 24.73 -8.73
CA ASP A 285 28.98 25.70 -9.67
C ASP A 285 27.54 25.39 -10.09
N HIS A 286 27.14 24.11 -10.12
CA HIS A 286 25.89 23.68 -10.76
C HIS A 286 24.80 23.23 -9.78
N GLN A 287 25.16 22.69 -8.59
CA GLN A 287 24.18 22.13 -7.67
C GLN A 287 23.12 23.15 -7.20
N GLY A 288 23.50 24.43 -7.10
CA GLY A 288 22.58 25.51 -6.74
C GLY A 288 21.49 25.72 -7.78
N PHE A 289 21.83 25.61 -9.07
CA PHE A 289 20.85 25.70 -10.16
C PHE A 289 19.86 24.53 -10.10
N VAL A 290 20.35 23.30 -9.89
CA VAL A 290 19.52 22.09 -9.75
C VAL A 290 18.58 22.22 -8.55
N LYS A 291 19.13 22.65 -7.40
CA LYS A 291 18.37 22.88 -6.16
C LYS A 291 17.24 23.89 -6.33
N ASN A 292 17.47 24.96 -7.09
CA ASN A 292 16.53 26.08 -7.20
C ASN A 292 15.52 25.93 -8.36
N ASN A 293 15.85 25.15 -9.40
CA ASN A 293 15.03 25.08 -10.63
C ASN A 293 14.52 23.68 -10.96
N VAL A 294 15.13 22.62 -10.45
CA VAL A 294 14.76 21.22 -10.76
C VAL A 294 14.08 20.56 -9.57
N GLN A 295 14.70 20.60 -8.38
CA GLN A 295 14.11 20.02 -7.16
C GLN A 295 12.69 20.53 -6.87
N PRO A 296 12.38 21.83 -6.99
CA PRO A 296 11.03 22.32 -6.69
C PRO A 296 9.96 21.77 -7.64
N VAL A 297 10.34 21.34 -8.85
CA VAL A 297 9.42 20.68 -9.78
C VAL A 297 9.09 19.27 -9.30
N ALA A 298 10.10 18.52 -8.85
CA ALA A 298 9.90 17.20 -8.24
C ALA A 298 9.04 17.29 -6.96
N ASP A 299 9.30 18.30 -6.12
CA ASP A 299 8.54 18.54 -4.90
C ASP A 299 7.06 18.86 -5.19
N LYS A 300 6.78 19.69 -6.20
CA LYS A 300 5.40 19.99 -6.67
C LYS A 300 4.68 18.74 -7.19
N LEU A 301 5.41 17.83 -7.82
CA LEU A 301 4.89 16.54 -8.28
C LEU A 301 4.81 15.49 -7.15
N GLN A 302 5.22 15.84 -5.92
CA GLN A 302 5.23 14.98 -4.74
C GLN A 302 6.09 13.72 -4.90
N LEU A 303 7.18 13.81 -5.67
CA LEU A 303 8.13 12.72 -5.90
C LEU A 303 9.10 12.59 -4.71
N LYS A 304 8.62 12.02 -3.60
CA LYS A 304 9.36 11.96 -2.32
C LYS A 304 10.71 11.23 -2.38
N ASN A 305 10.87 10.31 -3.32
CA ASN A 305 12.08 9.51 -3.47
C ASN A 305 13.12 10.17 -4.39
N VAL A 306 12.74 11.23 -5.12
CA VAL A 306 13.60 11.89 -6.09
C VAL A 306 14.34 13.04 -5.43
N LYS A 307 15.66 12.89 -5.31
CA LYS A 307 16.56 13.90 -4.74
C LYS A 307 17.51 14.37 -5.83
N THR A 308 17.01 15.26 -6.67
CA THR A 308 17.67 15.70 -7.91
C THR A 308 19.09 16.24 -7.70
N VAL A 309 19.34 16.93 -6.58
CA VAL A 309 20.67 17.45 -6.23
C VAL A 309 21.63 16.31 -5.89
N ASP A 310 21.16 15.31 -5.16
CA ASP A 310 21.95 14.14 -4.78
C ASP A 310 22.26 13.29 -6.00
N GLU A 311 21.26 13.02 -6.83
CA GLU A 311 21.40 12.28 -8.08
C GLU A 311 22.36 12.97 -9.06
N PHE A 312 22.29 14.31 -9.16
CA PHE A 312 23.20 15.08 -9.98
C PHE A 312 24.65 15.01 -9.47
N ASN A 313 24.84 15.19 -8.16
CA ASN A 313 26.16 15.12 -7.54
C ASN A 313 26.74 13.69 -7.66
N ALA A 314 25.94 12.66 -7.38
CA ALA A 314 26.33 11.26 -7.54
C ALA A 314 26.76 10.96 -8.98
N GLY A 315 26.03 11.47 -9.98
CA GLY A 315 26.38 11.30 -11.38
C GLY A 315 27.72 11.92 -11.80
N LEU A 316 28.15 13.03 -11.16
CA LEU A 316 29.48 13.61 -11.38
C LEU A 316 30.58 12.87 -10.61
N ILE A 317 30.27 12.42 -9.40
CA ILE A 317 31.20 11.64 -8.56
C ILE A 317 31.49 10.28 -9.19
N SER A 318 30.48 9.64 -9.79
CA SER A 318 30.61 8.38 -10.52
C SER A 318 31.61 8.49 -11.68
N LEU A 319 31.62 9.60 -12.44
CA LEU A 319 32.63 9.85 -13.49
C LEU A 319 34.06 9.90 -12.92
N ALA A 320 34.24 10.57 -11.77
CA ALA A 320 35.53 10.65 -11.10
C ALA A 320 35.95 9.28 -10.57
N ALA A 321 35.02 8.51 -9.99
CA ALA A 321 35.26 7.17 -9.48
C ALA A 321 35.64 6.18 -10.60
N GLU A 322 34.92 6.18 -11.72
CA GLU A 322 35.23 5.38 -12.92
C GLU A 322 36.63 5.71 -13.45
N ARG A 323 36.97 7.00 -13.53
CA ARG A 323 38.29 7.44 -13.97
C ARG A 323 39.38 7.03 -13.00
N LEU A 324 39.17 7.22 -11.70
CA LEU A 324 40.11 6.81 -10.66
C LEU A 324 40.35 5.30 -10.73
N HIS A 325 39.30 4.49 -10.88
CA HIS A 325 39.45 3.04 -11.02
C HIS A 325 40.35 2.68 -12.21
N THR A 326 40.14 3.33 -13.36
CA THR A 326 40.98 3.15 -14.55
C THR A 326 42.44 3.56 -14.28
N VAL A 327 42.67 4.71 -13.64
CA VAL A 327 44.00 5.22 -13.32
C VAL A 327 44.75 4.28 -12.37
N LEU A 328 44.10 3.82 -11.30
CA LEU A 328 44.68 2.87 -10.37
C LEU A 328 44.98 1.53 -11.06
N GLY A 329 44.10 1.04 -11.93
CA GLY A 329 44.35 -0.15 -12.76
C GLY A 329 45.58 0.00 -13.67
N LEU A 330 45.81 1.19 -14.24
CA LEU A 330 46.99 1.49 -15.04
C LEU A 330 48.28 1.44 -14.20
N TYR A 331 48.26 1.93 -12.96
CA TYR A 331 49.40 1.77 -12.07
C TYR A 331 49.73 0.28 -11.81
N HIS A 332 48.73 -0.60 -11.76
CA HIS A 332 48.94 -2.05 -11.56
C HIS A 332 49.67 -2.69 -12.74
N THR A 333 49.34 -2.25 -13.95
CA THR A 333 49.90 -2.80 -15.19
C THR A 333 51.22 -2.14 -15.62
N GLN A 334 51.42 -0.85 -15.35
CA GLN A 334 52.64 -0.13 -15.70
C GLN A 334 53.79 -0.38 -14.73
N GLY A 335 53.50 -0.69 -13.46
CA GLY A 335 54.50 -1.20 -12.52
C GLY A 335 55.16 -2.51 -12.97
N THR A 336 54.48 -3.30 -13.81
CA THR A 336 55.01 -4.54 -14.40
C THR A 336 55.85 -4.32 -15.66
N LYS A 337 55.71 -3.15 -16.32
CA LYS A 337 56.35 -2.83 -17.61
C LYS A 337 57.48 -1.80 -17.54
N GLY A 338 57.68 -1.13 -16.40
CA GLY A 338 58.80 -0.21 -16.18
C GLY A 338 58.71 1.15 -16.88
N GLU A 339 57.51 1.56 -17.33
CA GLU A 339 57.30 2.79 -18.12
C GLU A 339 57.16 4.08 -17.27
N LEU A 340 56.93 3.95 -15.95
CA LEU A 340 56.81 5.05 -15.00
C LEU A 340 57.99 5.01 -14.03
N VAL A 341 58.69 6.15 -13.91
CA VAL A 341 59.93 6.27 -13.11
C VAL A 341 59.68 6.09 -11.60
N ASP A 342 58.45 6.32 -11.12
CA ASP A 342 58.05 6.05 -9.73
C ASP A 342 56.53 5.78 -9.62
N VAL A 343 56.13 4.53 -9.85
CA VAL A 343 54.71 4.13 -9.80
C VAL A 343 54.18 4.13 -8.36
N ASP A 344 55.04 3.87 -7.37
CA ASP A 344 54.63 3.78 -5.97
C ASP A 344 54.33 5.19 -5.42
N ALA A 345 55.16 6.20 -5.73
CA ALA A 345 54.85 7.58 -5.40
C ALA A 345 53.59 8.11 -6.12
N ALA A 346 53.39 7.77 -7.40
CA ALA A 346 52.19 8.16 -8.14
C ALA A 346 50.90 7.51 -7.58
N PHE A 347 51.00 6.27 -7.08
CA PHE A 347 49.92 5.59 -6.40
C PHE A 347 49.59 6.25 -5.06
N ALA A 348 50.60 6.52 -4.23
CA ALA A 348 50.41 7.20 -2.94
C ALA A 348 49.80 8.59 -3.12
N HIS A 349 50.31 9.38 -4.07
CA HIS A 349 49.73 10.67 -4.45
C HIS A 349 48.25 10.56 -4.84
N ALA A 350 47.89 9.55 -5.64
CA ALA A 350 46.49 9.35 -6.03
C ALA A 350 45.57 8.98 -4.84
N VAL A 351 46.08 8.23 -3.86
CA VAL A 351 45.35 7.93 -2.62
C VAL A 351 45.12 9.21 -1.81
N ASP A 352 46.17 10.01 -1.59
CA ASP A 352 46.10 11.27 -0.85
C ASP A 352 45.12 12.27 -1.48
N GLU A 353 45.22 12.47 -2.80
CA GLU A 353 44.31 13.33 -3.56
C GLU A 353 42.86 12.83 -3.50
N THR A 354 42.64 11.51 -3.52
CA THR A 354 41.30 10.94 -3.38
C THR A 354 40.72 11.16 -1.98
N LEU A 355 41.54 11.04 -0.93
CA LEU A 355 41.12 11.34 0.45
C LEU A 355 40.82 12.83 0.64
N GLY A 356 41.63 13.71 0.04
CA GLY A 356 41.38 15.15 0.00
C GLY A 356 40.06 15.49 -0.71
N PHE A 357 39.86 14.92 -1.90
CA PHE A 357 38.62 15.03 -2.66
C PHE A 357 37.39 14.57 -1.86
N HIS A 358 37.46 13.44 -1.16
CA HIS A 358 36.37 12.96 -0.30
C HIS A 358 36.02 13.96 0.81
N ARG A 359 37.03 14.48 1.53
CA ARG A 359 36.81 15.48 2.60
C ARG A 359 36.12 16.74 2.08
N GLU A 360 36.53 17.24 0.91
CA GLU A 360 35.86 18.37 0.27
C GLU A 360 34.44 18.02 -0.18
N LEU A 361 34.21 16.83 -0.77
CA LEU A 361 32.87 16.37 -1.15
C LEU A 361 31.91 16.34 0.04
N VAL A 362 32.33 15.80 1.19
CA VAL A 362 31.53 15.78 2.41
C VAL A 362 31.19 17.20 2.86
N THR A 363 32.14 18.12 2.78
CA THR A 363 31.94 19.53 3.13
C THR A 363 30.91 20.21 2.21
N ILE A 364 30.94 19.92 0.92
CA ILE A 364 30.06 20.54 -0.09
C ILE A 364 28.66 19.94 -0.05
N THR A 365 28.57 18.62 0.07
CA THR A 365 27.30 17.87 -0.05
C THR A 365 26.62 17.61 1.28
N GLY A 366 27.34 17.76 2.40
CA GLY A 366 26.87 17.45 3.74
C GLY A 366 26.64 15.95 3.98
N LYS A 367 27.17 15.08 3.12
CA LYS A 367 26.93 13.63 3.14
C LYS A 367 28.22 12.85 3.02
N ASP A 368 28.32 11.80 3.84
CA ASP A 368 29.47 10.89 3.86
C ASP A 368 29.36 9.77 2.79
N GLY A 369 28.16 9.53 2.27
CA GLY A 369 27.85 8.40 1.39
C GLY A 369 28.08 8.64 -0.11
N ASN A 370 29.25 9.12 -0.53
CA ASN A 370 29.54 9.36 -1.95
C ASN A 370 30.77 8.59 -2.46
N SER A 371 30.55 7.80 -3.51
CA SER A 371 31.14 6.50 -3.85
C SER A 371 32.63 6.45 -4.26
N VAL A 372 33.39 7.54 -4.18
CA VAL A 372 34.79 7.54 -4.67
C VAL A 372 35.71 6.64 -3.83
N LEU A 373 35.50 6.59 -2.51
CA LEU A 373 36.31 5.75 -1.62
C LEU A 373 36.11 4.25 -1.87
N SER A 374 34.97 3.86 -2.44
CA SER A 374 34.70 2.45 -2.79
C SER A 374 35.76 1.88 -3.73
N VAL A 375 36.35 2.74 -4.57
CA VAL A 375 37.43 2.40 -5.50
C VAL A 375 38.72 2.07 -4.74
N LEU A 376 39.01 2.80 -3.66
CA LEU A 376 40.17 2.56 -2.80
C LEU A 376 40.02 1.31 -1.93
N THR A 377 38.79 0.99 -1.52
CA THR A 377 38.50 -0.17 -0.68
C THR A 377 38.41 -1.49 -1.46
N LYS A 378 38.58 -1.47 -2.79
CA LYS A 378 38.71 -2.71 -3.57
C LYS A 378 39.94 -3.49 -3.10
N ALA A 379 39.80 -4.82 -3.00
CA ALA A 379 40.84 -5.69 -2.45
C ALA A 379 42.21 -5.51 -3.15
N GLU A 380 42.21 -5.38 -4.48
CA GLU A 380 43.42 -5.13 -5.28
C GLU A 380 44.15 -3.83 -4.88
N THR A 381 43.40 -2.74 -4.74
CA THR A 381 43.93 -1.43 -4.37
C THR A 381 44.47 -1.44 -2.94
N PHE A 382 43.75 -2.08 -2.02
CA PHE A 382 44.15 -2.16 -0.62
C PHE A 382 45.41 -2.98 -0.40
N VAL A 383 45.52 -4.14 -1.08
CA VAL A 383 46.74 -4.97 -1.03
C VAL A 383 47.95 -4.19 -1.55
N ARG A 384 47.77 -3.42 -2.63
CA ARG A 384 48.85 -2.58 -3.15
C ARG A 384 49.26 -1.48 -2.18
N TRP A 385 48.31 -0.78 -1.58
CA TRP A 385 48.60 0.23 -0.56
C TRP A 385 49.47 -0.33 0.56
N LEU A 386 49.13 -1.51 1.08
CA LEU A 386 49.95 -2.18 2.11
C LEU A 386 51.36 -2.56 1.62
N ALA A 387 51.55 -2.80 0.32
CA ALA A 387 52.86 -3.09 -0.25
C ALA A 387 53.72 -1.83 -0.43
N VAL A 388 53.10 -0.69 -0.74
CA VAL A 388 53.78 0.61 -0.86
C VAL A 388 54.21 1.11 0.51
N GLU A 389 53.33 1.08 1.52
CA GLU A 389 53.63 1.56 2.90
C GLU A 389 54.67 0.73 3.66
N LYS A 390 54.93 -0.50 3.22
CA LYS A 390 55.92 -1.40 3.84
C LYS A 390 57.34 -1.25 3.29
N LYS A 391 57.49 -0.53 2.16
CA LYS A 391 58.80 -0.17 1.60
C LYS A 391 59.30 1.11 2.25
#